data_AF-A0A363NUA6-F1
#
_entry.id   AF-A0A363NUA6-F1
#
_cell.length_a   1.000
_cell.length_b   1.000
_cell.length_c   1.000
_cell.angle_alpha   90.00
_cell.angle_beta   90.00
_cell.angle_gamma   90.00
#
_symmetry.space_group_name_H-M   'P 1'
#
loop_
_entity.id
_entity.type
_entity.pdbx_description
1 polymer ?
#
loop_
_entity_poly.entity_id
_entity_poly.type
_entity_poly.pdbx_seq_one_letter_code
_entity_poly.pdbx_strand_id
1 'polypeptide(L)'
;MKEIKEIIVKNYPVENTPIIRIFDENFSYLLIDNWPLEDDERFSDDEVDKFEAILSDLLNVKVKQEDRDRFVIFTNDEHILEKLLHFLESK
;
A
#
# COMPACT_ATOMS: atom_id res chain seq x y z
N MET A 1 -17.71 5.70 -6.88
CA MET A 1 -16.26 5.55 -6.81
C MET A 1 -15.62 6.01 -8.12
N LYS A 2 -14.97 7.17 -8.07
CA LYS A 2 -14.14 7.71 -9.16
C LYS A 2 -12.72 7.86 -8.64
N GLU A 3 -11.75 7.33 -9.39
CA GLU A 3 -10.34 7.59 -9.12
C GLU A 3 -10.02 9.06 -9.42
N ILE A 4 -9.35 9.72 -8.48
CA ILE A 4 -8.96 11.13 -8.60
C ILE A 4 -7.45 11.32 -8.70
N LYS A 5 -6.66 10.35 -8.25
CA LYS A 5 -5.19 10.40 -8.30
C LYS A 5 -4.62 8.99 -8.19
N GLU A 6 -3.53 8.75 -8.91
CA GLU A 6 -2.71 7.55 -8.81
C GLU A 6 -1.27 7.97 -8.45
N ILE A 7 -0.65 7.25 -7.53
CA ILE A 7 0.72 7.45 -7.09
C ILE A 7 1.47 6.13 -7.27
N ILE A 8 2.49 6.14 -8.11
CA ILE A 8 3.38 5.01 -8.32
C ILE A 8 4.53 5.12 -7.32
N VAL A 9 4.73 4.09 -6.50
CA VAL A 9 5.79 4.07 -5.49
C VAL A 9 7.14 3.91 -6.18
N LYS A 10 8.12 4.72 -5.81
CA LYS A 10 9.46 4.67 -6.41
C LYS A 10 10.33 3.61 -5.76
N ASN A 11 11.47 3.33 -6.39
CA ASN A 11 12.48 2.37 -5.94
C ASN A 11 12.02 0.90 -6.00
N TYR A 12 10.95 0.56 -6.73
CA TYR A 12 10.56 -0.82 -7.00
C TYR A 12 10.86 -1.21 -8.46
N PRO A 13 11.16 -2.50 -8.75
CA PRO A 13 11.11 -3.04 -10.09
C PRO A 13 9.72 -2.85 -10.73
N VAL A 14 9.68 -2.70 -12.06
CA VAL A 14 8.42 -2.45 -12.79
C VAL A 14 7.40 -3.57 -12.58
N GLU A 15 7.85 -4.81 -12.39
CA GLU A 15 7.00 -6.01 -12.30
C GLU A 15 6.26 -6.16 -10.96
N ASN A 16 6.72 -5.46 -9.92
CA ASN A 16 6.18 -5.54 -8.54
C ASN A 16 6.04 -4.16 -7.88
N THR A 17 5.88 -3.10 -8.67
CA THR A 17 5.76 -1.73 -8.13
C THR A 17 4.41 -1.52 -7.43
N PRO A 18 4.39 -1.16 -6.14
CA PRO A 18 3.16 -0.81 -5.46
C PRO A 18 2.55 0.48 -6.03
N ILE A 19 1.21 0.54 -6.05
CA ILE A 19 0.46 1.68 -6.55
C ILE A 19 -0.56 2.10 -5.50
N ILE A 20 -0.62 3.41 -5.21
CA ILE A 20 -1.65 4.00 -4.36
C ILE A 20 -2.67 4.73 -5.24
N ARG A 21 -3.92 4.27 -5.23
CA ARG A 21 -5.05 4.92 -5.93
C ARG A 21 -5.96 5.61 -4.95
N ILE A 22 -6.21 6.90 -5.16
CA ILE A 22 -7.04 7.73 -4.29
C ILE A 22 -8.42 7.91 -4.96
N PHE A 23 -9.49 7.69 -4.21
CA PHE A 23 -10.86 7.79 -4.69
C PHE A 23 -11.61 8.96 -4.06
N ASP A 24 -12.65 9.46 -4.72
CA ASP A 24 -13.49 10.57 -4.23
C ASP A 24 -14.31 10.27 -2.96
N GLU A 25 -14.36 9.02 -2.51
CA GLU A 25 -15.16 8.54 -1.37
C GLU A 25 -14.38 8.48 -0.03
N ASN A 26 -13.31 9.27 0.10
CA ASN A 26 -12.47 9.38 1.30
C ASN A 26 -11.74 8.08 1.71
N PHE A 27 -11.38 7.26 0.73
CA PHE A 27 -10.51 6.11 0.90
C PHE A 27 -9.56 5.97 -0.28
N SER A 28 -8.47 5.26 -0.03
CA SER A 28 -7.44 4.94 -1.01
C SER A 28 -7.21 3.43 -1.06
N TYR A 29 -6.77 2.93 -2.21
CA TYR A 29 -6.27 1.58 -2.37
C TYR A 29 -4.76 1.57 -2.42
N LEU A 30 -4.14 0.62 -1.73
CA LEU A 30 -2.79 0.17 -2.02
C LEU A 30 -2.89 -1.15 -2.81
N LEU A 31 -2.26 -1.16 -3.97
CA LEU A 31 -2.21 -2.29 -4.90
C LEU A 31 -0.77 -2.80 -4.98
N ILE A 32 -0.59 -4.11 -4.86
CA ILE A 32 0.70 -4.80 -4.94
C ILE A 32 0.51 -6.03 -5.82
N ASP A 33 0.43 -5.83 -7.14
CA ASP A 33 0.02 -6.86 -8.13
C ASP A 33 0.90 -8.12 -8.11
N ASN A 34 2.19 -7.97 -7.78
CA ASN A 34 3.07 -9.07 -7.43
C ASN A 34 3.80 -8.68 -6.17
N TRP A 35 3.64 -9.45 -5.10
CA TRP A 35 4.56 -9.35 -3.98
C TRP A 35 5.99 -9.57 -4.45
N PRO A 36 6.98 -8.93 -3.79
CA PRO A 36 8.38 -9.15 -4.09
C PRO A 36 8.69 -10.66 -4.20
N LEU A 37 9.38 -11.06 -5.27
CA LEU A 37 9.79 -12.45 -5.47
C LEU A 37 10.77 -12.87 -4.36
N GLU A 38 11.06 -14.17 -4.23
CA GLU A 38 11.97 -14.71 -3.19
C GLU A 38 13.36 -14.03 -3.13
N ASP A 39 13.81 -13.37 -4.21
CA ASP A 39 15.07 -12.60 -4.27
C ASP A 39 14.93 -11.09 -3.90
N ASP A 40 13.74 -10.59 -3.58
CA ASP A 40 13.44 -9.20 -3.22
C ASP A 40 13.07 -9.12 -1.72
N GLU A 41 14.10 -8.96 -0.88
CA GLU A 41 14.05 -9.06 0.60
C GLU A 41 13.26 -7.93 1.33
N ARG A 42 12.41 -7.16 0.63
CA ARG A 42 11.70 -6.00 1.22
C ARG A 42 10.72 -6.37 2.33
N PHE A 43 9.98 -7.44 2.08
CA PHE A 43 8.97 -7.96 2.99
C PHE A 43 9.15 -9.46 3.13
N SER A 44 9.32 -9.91 4.37
CA SER A 44 9.25 -11.33 4.69
C SER A 44 7.83 -11.87 4.52
N ASP A 45 7.67 -13.19 4.30
CA ASP A 45 6.36 -13.84 4.24
C ASP A 45 5.49 -13.51 5.47
N ASP A 46 6.10 -13.46 6.66
CA ASP A 46 5.46 -13.07 7.91
C ASP A 46 4.94 -11.62 7.91
N GLU A 47 5.64 -10.70 7.24
CA GLU A 47 5.19 -9.31 7.07
C GLU A 47 4.06 -9.23 6.05
N VAL A 48 4.14 -9.99 4.96
CA VAL A 48 3.08 -10.07 3.94
C VAL A 48 1.78 -10.59 4.56
N ASP A 49 1.84 -11.68 5.32
CA ASP A 49 0.68 -12.27 6.01
C ASP A 49 0.06 -11.33 7.05
N LYS A 50 0.84 -10.40 7.59
CA LYS A 50 0.41 -9.44 8.64
C LYS A 50 0.29 -8.02 8.10
N PHE A 51 0.34 -7.82 6.79
CA PHE A 51 0.52 -6.50 6.21
C PHE A 51 -0.63 -5.55 6.52
N GLU A 52 -1.87 -6.04 6.55
CA GLU A 52 -3.04 -5.26 6.97
C GLU A 52 -2.84 -4.66 8.39
N ALA A 53 -2.35 -5.47 9.32
CA ALA A 53 -2.13 -5.04 10.70
C ALA A 53 -0.96 -4.05 10.79
N ILE A 54 0.13 -4.31 10.06
CA ILE A 54 1.28 -3.41 9.96
C ILE A 54 0.85 -2.04 9.42
N LEU A 55 0.09 -2.01 8.33
CA LEU A 55 -0.40 -0.78 7.74
C LEU A 55 -1.37 -0.04 8.67
N SER A 56 -2.28 -0.77 9.33
CA SER A 56 -3.22 -0.16 10.29
C SER A 56 -2.50 0.50 11.45
N ASP A 57 -1.48 -0.14 12.01
CA ASP A 57 -0.66 0.39 13.10
C ASP A 57 0.21 1.57 12.63
N LEU A 58 0.88 1.42 11.48
CA LEU A 58 1.70 2.47 10.87
C LEU A 58 0.89 3.75 10.62
N LEU A 59 -0.29 3.61 10.03
CA LEU A 59 -1.07 4.75 9.56
C LEU A 59 -2.03 5.28 10.64
N ASN A 60 -2.25 4.52 11.71
CA ASN A 60 -3.26 4.81 12.75
C ASN A 60 -4.65 5.05 12.15
N VAL A 61 -4.98 4.29 11.10
CA VAL A 61 -6.29 4.27 10.43
C VAL A 61 -6.69 2.83 10.18
N LYS A 62 -7.98 2.62 9.93
CA LYS A 62 -8.44 1.31 9.49
C LYS A 62 -7.86 0.99 8.12
N VAL A 63 -7.21 -0.16 8.02
CA VAL A 63 -6.86 -0.81 6.75
C VAL A 63 -7.61 -2.14 6.68
N LYS A 64 -8.03 -2.54 5.49
CA LYS A 64 -8.67 -3.84 5.25
C LYS A 64 -8.09 -4.46 4.00
N GLN A 65 -7.60 -5.69 4.09
CA GLN A 65 -7.26 -6.49 2.94
C GLN A 65 -8.55 -6.97 2.26
N GLU A 66 -8.73 -6.61 0.99
CA GLU A 66 -9.85 -7.09 0.18
C GLU A 66 -9.47 -8.28 -0.69
N ASP A 67 -8.20 -8.34 -1.08
CA ASP A 67 -7.60 -9.44 -1.84
C ASP A 67 -6.13 -9.56 -1.43
N ARG A 68 -5.44 -10.63 -1.85
CA ARG A 68 -4.03 -10.85 -1.56
C ARG A 68 -3.16 -9.61 -1.85
N ASP A 69 -3.51 -8.92 -2.93
CA ASP A 69 -2.72 -7.86 -3.55
C ASP A 69 -3.40 -6.48 -3.42
N ARG A 70 -4.47 -6.38 -2.61
CA ARG A 70 -5.28 -5.16 -2.49
C ARG A 70 -5.65 -4.85 -1.04
N PHE A 71 -5.27 -3.66 -0.62
CA PHE A 71 -5.59 -3.10 0.70
C PHE A 71 -6.39 -1.82 0.57
N VAL A 72 -7.50 -1.73 1.28
CA VAL A 72 -8.32 -0.52 1.40
C VAL A 72 -7.86 0.24 2.62
N ILE A 73 -7.44 1.49 2.42
CA ILE A 73 -7.03 2.43 3.44
C ILE A 73 -8.16 3.44 3.60
N PHE A 74 -8.84 3.44 4.75
CA PHE A 74 -10.04 4.25 4.98
C PHE A 74 -9.72 5.72 5.30
N THR A 75 -8.88 6.35 4.48
CA THR A 75 -8.57 7.77 4.53
C THR A 75 -8.00 8.24 3.19
N ASN A 76 -8.14 9.54 2.91
CA ASN A 76 -7.42 10.27 1.87
C ASN A 76 -6.51 11.38 2.43
N ASP A 77 -6.30 11.40 3.75
CA ASP A 77 -5.44 12.41 4.38
C ASP A 77 -4.04 12.35 3.76
N GLU A 78 -3.62 13.46 3.18
CA GLU A 78 -2.37 13.56 2.42
C GLU A 78 -1.16 13.20 3.29
N HIS A 79 -1.14 13.59 4.58
CA HIS A 79 -0.02 13.28 5.48
C HIS A 79 0.06 11.78 5.79
N ILE A 80 -1.10 11.12 5.87
CA ILE A 80 -1.16 9.66 6.11
C ILE A 80 -0.69 8.91 4.86
N LEU A 81 -1.12 9.36 3.67
CA LEU A 81 -0.67 8.76 2.42
C LEU A 81 0.82 9.03 2.13
N GLU A 82 1.35 10.19 2.51
CA GLU A 82 2.79 10.48 2.46
C GLU A 82 3.59 9.56 3.40
N LYS A 83 3.06 9.27 4.60
CA LYS A 83 3.67 8.31 5.53
C LYS A 83 3.71 6.90 4.94
N LEU A 84 2.62 6.47 4.29
CA LEU A 84 2.59 5.19 3.57
C LEU A 84 3.63 5.16 2.45
N LEU A 85 3.65 6.20 1.62
CA LEU A 85 4.59 6.31 0.50
C LEU A 85 6.03 6.21 0.99
N HIS A 86 6.40 6.98 2.02
CA HIS A 86 7.74 6.94 2.60
C HIS A 86 8.11 5.57 3.16
N PHE A 87 7.18 4.90 3.85
CA PHE A 87 7.41 3.55 4.37
C PHE A 87 7.73 2.56 3.24
N LEU A 88 6.92 2.57 2.17
CA LEU A 88 7.11 1.68 1.02
C LEU A 88 8.41 2.01 0.27
N GLU A 89 8.74 3.28 0.05
CA GLU A 89 9.97 3.69 -0.65
C GLU A 89 11.25 3.43 0.17
N SER A 90 11.14 3.26 1.49
CA SER A 90 12.24 2.94 2.40
C SER A 90 12.50 1.44 2.59
N LYS A 91 11.62 0.61 2.04
CA LYS A 91 11.75 -0.85 2.01
C LYS A 91 12.43 -1.26 0.72
#